data_AF-A0A7X1GKL9-F1
#
_entry.id   AF-A0A7X1GKL9-F1
#
_cell.length_a   1.000
_cell.length_b   1.000
_cell.length_c   1.000
_cell.angle_alpha   90.00
_cell.angle_beta   90.00
_cell.angle_gamma   90.00
#
_symmetry.space_group_name_H-M   'P 1'
#
loop_
_entity.id
_entity.type
_entity.pdbx_description
1 polymer ?
#
loop_
_entity_poly.entity_id
_entity_poly.type
_entity_poly.pdbx_seq_one_letter_code
_entity_poly.pdbx_strand_id
1 'polypeptide(L)'
;MSTTHEMFDEEELDEFIEGLKEWPNSNWGTEEARHGVSPFVSFYFPPSPDNHLEAALLLVDIHEAFEQLAGHPYTMAMHEHASRPHRYPERRPDLRQQAREASEHNYFVFSFTDEQNHASSPATAGYFWRGWFKGGDRKTAYSSIVFYYRWQWWLDNREAWRRFVLKTIDQLKAHQVYSGFAMANPLEFGTRAEVTTWERSLT
;
A
#
# COMPACT_ATOMS: atom_id res chain seq x y z
N MET A 1 37.41 14.07 20.52
CA MET A 1 36.33 13.14 20.89
C MET A 1 35.25 13.30 19.86
N SER A 2 35.03 12.27 19.04
CA SER A 2 33.90 12.24 18.10
C SER A 2 32.62 12.12 18.91
N THR A 3 31.65 13.00 18.68
CA THR A 3 30.33 12.98 19.33
C THR A 3 29.35 12.06 18.60
N THR A 4 29.85 11.23 17.69
CA THR A 4 29.06 10.33 16.87
C THR A 4 29.10 8.94 17.48
N HIS A 5 27.94 8.45 17.93
CA HIS A 5 27.77 7.05 18.29
C HIS A 5 27.63 6.24 17.00
N GLU A 6 28.29 5.08 16.93
CA GLU A 6 28.07 4.13 15.85
C GLU A 6 26.64 3.59 15.95
N MET A 7 25.93 3.61 14.82
CA MET A 7 24.54 3.15 14.73
C MET A 7 24.43 1.62 14.72
N PHE A 8 25.51 0.95 14.30
CA PHE A 8 25.64 -0.50 14.25
C PHE A 8 27.03 -0.88 14.77
N ASP A 9 27.13 -1.94 15.55
CA ASP A 9 28.43 -2.57 15.83
C ASP A 9 28.88 -3.49 14.67
N GLU A 10 30.11 -4.02 14.75
CA GLU A 10 30.68 -4.86 13.68
C GLU A 10 29.87 -6.17 13.48
N GLU A 11 29.30 -6.73 14.56
CA GLU A 11 28.51 -7.97 14.49
C GLU A 11 27.17 -7.70 13.82
N GLU A 12 26.49 -6.62 14.18
CA GLU A 12 25.25 -6.15 13.54
C GLU A 12 25.47 -5.82 12.06
N LEU A 13 26.61 -5.25 11.70
CA LEU A 13 26.95 -4.93 10.31
C LEU A 13 27.16 -6.20 9.49
N ASP A 14 27.89 -7.19 10.02
CA ASP A 14 28.14 -8.46 9.34
C ASP A 14 26.86 -9.28 9.18
N GLU A 15 26.00 -9.33 10.20
CA GLU A 15 24.68 -9.95 10.10
C GLU A 15 23.80 -9.27 9.04
N PHE A 16 23.82 -7.94 8.99
CA PHE A 16 23.09 -7.19 7.98
C PHE A 16 23.63 -7.45 6.57
N ILE A 17 24.95 -7.52 6.39
CA ILE A 17 25.60 -7.83 5.10
C ILE A 17 25.24 -9.25 4.63
N GLU A 18 25.26 -10.25 5.52
CA GLU A 18 24.83 -11.60 5.17
C GLU A 18 23.33 -11.64 4.82
N GLY A 19 22.49 -10.96 5.60
CA GLY A 19 21.05 -10.85 5.33
C GLY A 19 20.71 -10.12 4.01
N LEU A 20 21.59 -9.24 3.52
CA LEU A 20 21.47 -8.61 2.21
C LEU A 20 21.72 -9.57 1.05
N LYS A 21 22.42 -10.71 1.26
CA LYS A 21 22.60 -11.72 0.20
C LYS A 21 21.32 -12.49 -0.09
N GLU A 22 20.43 -12.59 0.89
CA GLU A 22 19.09 -13.17 0.77
C GLU A 22 18.02 -12.13 0.44
N TRP A 23 18.43 -10.89 0.16
CA TRP A 23 17.57 -9.80 -0.26
C TRP A 23 16.76 -10.21 -1.51
N PRO A 24 15.47 -9.84 -1.60
CA PRO A 24 14.70 -8.94 -0.72
C PRO A 24 13.89 -9.67 0.38
N ASN A 25 14.19 -10.93 0.71
CA ASN A 25 13.40 -11.70 1.69
C ASN A 25 13.80 -11.47 3.16
N SER A 26 14.66 -10.49 3.45
CA SER A 26 15.11 -10.15 4.80
C SER A 26 14.23 -9.07 5.45
N ASN A 27 14.06 -9.18 6.78
CA ASN A 27 13.48 -8.13 7.62
C ASN A 27 14.44 -7.78 8.75
N TRP A 28 14.39 -6.54 9.22
CA TRP A 28 15.18 -6.04 10.32
C TRP A 28 14.30 -5.30 11.33
N GLY A 29 14.57 -5.43 12.62
CA GLY A 29 13.88 -4.68 13.65
C GLY A 29 13.93 -5.35 15.02
N THR A 30 13.18 -4.78 15.97
CA THR A 30 13.10 -5.24 17.36
C THR A 30 11.95 -6.24 17.56
N GLU A 31 11.70 -6.66 18.80
CA GLU A 31 10.51 -7.46 19.13
C GLU A 31 9.21 -6.67 18.87
N GLU A 32 9.24 -5.34 19.00
CA GLU A 32 8.09 -4.45 18.87
C GLU A 32 7.81 -3.99 17.43
N ALA A 33 8.82 -3.97 16.57
CA ALA A 33 8.72 -3.46 15.20
C ALA A 33 9.64 -4.24 14.25
N ARG A 34 9.09 -4.75 13.14
CA ARG A 34 9.87 -5.39 12.08
C ARG A 34 9.66 -4.68 10.75
N HIS A 35 10.75 -4.33 10.10
CA HIS A 35 10.77 -3.63 8.84
C HIS A 35 11.32 -4.55 7.75
N GLY A 36 10.45 -4.87 6.79
CA GLY A 36 10.77 -5.74 5.66
C GLY A 36 10.82 -4.95 4.36
N VAL A 37 11.72 -5.35 3.47
CA VAL A 37 11.70 -4.88 2.10
C VAL A 37 10.60 -5.65 1.37
N SER A 38 9.65 -4.94 0.76
CA SER A 38 8.63 -5.55 -0.09
C SER A 38 8.66 -4.94 -1.48
N PRO A 39 8.55 -5.76 -2.54
CA PRO A 39 8.24 -5.24 -3.85
C PRO A 39 6.88 -4.53 -3.82
N PHE A 40 6.79 -3.45 -4.57
CA PHE A 40 5.57 -2.69 -4.76
C PHE A 40 5.30 -2.40 -6.22
N VAL A 41 4.03 -2.15 -6.53
CA VAL A 41 3.60 -1.47 -7.74
C VAL A 41 2.59 -0.39 -7.38
N SER A 42 2.74 0.80 -7.95
CA SER A 42 1.79 1.89 -7.81
C SER A 42 1.27 2.35 -9.18
N PHE A 43 -0.02 2.67 -9.22
CA PHE A 43 -0.72 3.19 -10.39
C PHE A 43 -1.24 4.57 -10.06
N TYR A 44 -1.02 5.53 -10.95
CA TYR A 44 -1.61 6.87 -10.86
C TYR A 44 -2.46 7.13 -12.10
N PHE A 45 -3.71 7.51 -11.87
CA PHE A 45 -4.69 7.77 -12.92
C PHE A 45 -5.46 9.07 -12.63
N PRO A 46 -5.83 9.84 -13.66
CA PRO A 46 -6.48 11.12 -13.46
C PRO A 46 -7.88 10.93 -12.86
N PRO A 47 -8.32 11.83 -11.97
CA PRO A 47 -9.72 11.89 -11.57
C PRO A 47 -10.56 12.39 -12.75
N SER A 48 -11.77 11.85 -12.92
CA SER A 48 -12.75 12.40 -13.86
C SER A 48 -14.09 12.62 -13.14
N PRO A 49 -14.71 13.81 -13.29
CA PRO A 49 -15.96 14.13 -12.59
C PRO A 49 -17.10 13.23 -13.08
N ASP A 50 -17.14 12.97 -14.38
CA ASP A 50 -18.22 12.23 -15.04
C ASP A 50 -18.19 10.72 -14.74
N ASN A 51 -17.12 10.21 -14.12
CA ASN A 51 -16.94 8.77 -13.87
C ASN A 51 -16.61 8.41 -12.41
N HIS A 52 -16.86 9.31 -11.45
CA HIS A 52 -16.44 9.10 -10.06
C HIS A 52 -16.94 7.78 -9.43
N LEU A 53 -18.16 7.36 -9.75
CA LEU A 53 -18.75 6.09 -9.30
C LEU A 53 -18.09 4.89 -9.99
N GLU A 54 -17.90 4.98 -11.31
CA GLU A 54 -17.23 3.93 -12.09
C GLU A 54 -15.80 3.72 -11.61
N ALA A 55 -15.06 4.81 -11.36
CA ALA A 55 -13.72 4.77 -10.81
C ALA A 55 -13.70 4.14 -9.41
N ALA A 56 -14.65 4.49 -8.53
CA ALA A 56 -14.75 3.91 -7.19
C ALA A 56 -15.04 2.39 -7.25
N LEU A 57 -15.98 1.96 -8.09
CA LEU A 57 -16.28 0.54 -8.29
C LEU A 57 -15.10 -0.22 -8.91
N LEU A 58 -14.40 0.41 -9.86
CA LEU A 58 -13.21 -0.19 -10.47
C LEU A 58 -12.09 -0.42 -9.46
N LEU A 59 -11.92 0.48 -8.49
CA LEU A 59 -10.97 0.28 -7.37
C LEU A 59 -11.32 -0.97 -6.56
N VAL A 60 -12.62 -1.18 -6.28
CA VAL A 60 -13.10 -2.38 -5.58
C VAL A 60 -12.86 -3.64 -6.42
N ASP A 61 -13.16 -3.61 -7.72
CA ASP A 61 -12.93 -4.75 -8.61
C ASP A 61 -11.43 -5.11 -8.72
N ILE A 62 -10.55 -4.11 -8.80
CA ILE A 62 -9.10 -4.30 -8.83
C ILE A 62 -8.58 -4.87 -7.50
N HIS A 63 -9.13 -4.38 -6.38
CA HIS A 63 -8.83 -4.92 -5.05
C HIS A 63 -9.23 -6.40 -4.94
N GLU A 64 -10.48 -6.74 -5.24
CA GLU A 64 -11.00 -8.11 -5.15
C GLU A 64 -10.20 -9.06 -6.06
N ALA A 65 -9.83 -8.60 -7.27
CA ALA A 65 -9.01 -9.38 -8.20
C ALA A 65 -7.59 -9.63 -7.67
N PHE A 66 -6.95 -8.64 -7.03
CA PHE A 66 -5.65 -8.83 -6.41
C PHE A 66 -5.73 -9.75 -5.19
N GLU A 67 -6.73 -9.54 -4.33
CA GLU A 67 -6.95 -10.38 -3.14
C GLU A 67 -7.12 -11.85 -3.53
N GLN A 68 -7.93 -12.12 -4.55
CA GLN A 68 -8.13 -13.47 -5.08
C GLN A 68 -6.84 -14.06 -5.65
N LEU A 69 -6.06 -13.26 -6.39
CA LEU A 69 -4.77 -13.66 -6.97
C LEU A 69 -3.73 -13.98 -5.88
N ALA A 70 -3.73 -13.22 -4.79
CA ALA A 70 -2.83 -13.42 -3.66
C ALA A 70 -3.32 -14.47 -2.66
N GLY A 71 -4.50 -15.06 -2.86
CA GLY A 71 -5.05 -16.12 -2.00
C GLY A 71 -5.63 -15.62 -0.67
N HIS A 72 -6.27 -14.45 -0.66
CA HIS A 72 -6.86 -13.82 0.53
C HIS A 72 -5.86 -13.56 1.67
N PRO A 73 -4.81 -12.75 1.42
CA PRO A 73 -3.70 -12.57 2.36
C PRO A 73 -4.03 -11.66 3.55
N TYR A 74 -5.11 -10.90 3.50
CA TYR A 74 -5.35 -9.80 4.42
C TYR A 74 -5.91 -10.23 5.78
N THR A 75 -5.46 -9.56 6.84
CA THR A 75 -5.91 -9.76 8.22
C THR A 75 -6.60 -8.52 8.80
N MET A 76 -6.32 -7.35 8.23
CA MET A 76 -6.86 -6.06 8.65
C MET A 76 -7.39 -5.24 7.48
N ALA A 77 -8.43 -4.45 7.75
CA ALA A 77 -9.02 -3.52 6.80
C ALA A 77 -9.26 -2.13 7.45
N MET A 78 -9.17 -1.08 6.64
CA MET A 78 -9.54 0.30 6.99
C MET A 78 -10.31 0.91 5.81
N HIS A 79 -11.36 1.68 6.09
CA HIS A 79 -12.16 2.38 5.09
C HIS A 79 -12.81 3.62 5.71
N GLU A 80 -13.38 4.50 4.90
CA GLU A 80 -13.87 5.82 5.32
C GLU A 80 -14.83 5.80 6.52
N HIS A 81 -15.76 4.85 6.57
CA HIS A 81 -16.72 4.73 7.68
C HIS A 81 -16.17 4.00 8.91
N ALA A 82 -14.95 3.47 8.86
CA ALA A 82 -14.33 2.83 10.00
C ALA A 82 -13.64 3.88 10.88
N SER A 83 -13.97 3.88 12.18
CA SER A 83 -13.26 4.72 13.16
C SER A 83 -11.84 4.23 13.47
N ARG A 84 -11.56 2.95 13.18
CA ARG A 84 -10.25 2.30 13.35
C ARG A 84 -10.13 1.07 12.44
N PRO A 85 -8.90 0.64 12.11
CA PRO A 85 -8.66 -0.65 11.49
C PRO A 85 -9.31 -1.79 12.28
N HIS A 86 -9.83 -2.77 11.55
CA HIS A 86 -10.55 -3.90 12.12
C HIS A 86 -10.18 -5.20 11.42
N ARG A 87 -10.46 -6.31 12.12
CA ARG A 87 -10.15 -7.65 11.63
C ARG A 87 -10.93 -7.99 10.36
N TYR A 88 -10.21 -8.55 9.42
CA TYR A 88 -10.69 -9.09 8.17
C TYR A 88 -10.31 -10.58 8.11
N PRO A 89 -11.17 -11.49 7.62
CA PRO A 89 -12.46 -11.26 6.96
C PRO A 89 -13.69 -11.20 7.89
N GLU A 90 -13.51 -11.29 9.21
CA GLU A 90 -14.63 -11.34 10.18
C GLU A 90 -15.60 -10.16 10.06
N ARG A 91 -15.07 -8.97 9.78
CA ARG A 91 -15.84 -7.75 9.55
C ARG A 91 -15.51 -7.17 8.18
N ARG A 92 -16.07 -7.75 7.11
CA ARG A 92 -15.87 -7.23 5.74
C ARG A 92 -16.63 -5.93 5.53
N PRO A 93 -16.00 -4.86 5.01
CA PRO A 93 -16.71 -3.67 4.59
C PRO A 93 -17.51 -3.92 3.31
N ASP A 94 -18.72 -3.35 3.22
CA ASP A 94 -19.45 -3.27 1.94
C ASP A 94 -18.89 -2.11 1.10
N LEU A 95 -17.73 -2.33 0.47
CA LEU A 95 -17.07 -1.31 -0.33
C LEU A 95 -17.89 -0.89 -1.56
N ARG A 96 -18.74 -1.77 -2.09
CA ARG A 96 -19.59 -1.46 -3.24
C ARG A 96 -20.73 -0.52 -2.85
N GLN A 97 -21.33 -0.71 -1.69
CA GLN A 97 -22.27 0.26 -1.13
C GLN A 97 -21.57 1.59 -0.85
N GLN A 98 -20.40 1.57 -0.20
CA GLN A 98 -19.64 2.80 0.10
C GLN A 98 -19.25 3.55 -1.18
N ALA A 99 -18.85 2.85 -2.24
CA ALA A 99 -18.56 3.45 -3.54
C ALA A 99 -19.78 4.16 -4.16
N ARG A 100 -21.00 3.61 -3.95
CA ARG A 100 -22.26 4.22 -4.41
C ARG A 100 -22.68 5.45 -3.61
N GLU A 101 -22.27 5.51 -2.34
CA GLU A 101 -22.55 6.65 -1.45
C GLU A 101 -21.49 7.76 -1.58
N ALA A 102 -20.31 7.45 -2.13
CA ALA A 102 -19.19 8.38 -2.26
C ALA A 102 -19.44 9.47 -3.34
N SER A 103 -19.64 10.70 -2.90
CA SER A 103 -19.73 11.90 -3.76
C SER A 103 -18.44 12.14 -4.55
N GLU A 104 -18.54 12.71 -5.76
CA GLU A 104 -17.40 13.20 -6.57
C GLU A 104 -16.53 14.23 -5.83
N HIS A 105 -17.12 14.96 -4.88
CA HIS A 105 -16.42 15.97 -4.07
C HIS A 105 -15.81 15.41 -2.79
N ASN A 106 -15.87 14.09 -2.56
CA ASN A 106 -15.22 13.45 -1.42
C ASN A 106 -14.16 12.45 -1.91
N TYR A 107 -13.23 12.11 -1.03
CA TYR A 107 -12.33 11.00 -1.27
C TYR A 107 -13.09 9.68 -1.17
N PHE A 108 -12.63 8.66 -1.90
CA PHE A 108 -13.03 7.29 -1.62
C PHE A 108 -11.75 6.49 -1.35
N VAL A 109 -11.57 6.10 -0.09
CA VAL A 109 -10.30 5.57 0.42
C VAL A 109 -10.54 4.33 1.25
N PHE A 110 -9.77 3.30 0.95
CA PHE A 110 -9.73 2.08 1.75
C PHE A 110 -8.37 1.40 1.62
N SER A 111 -8.04 0.57 2.60
CA SER A 111 -6.80 -0.19 2.62
C SER A 111 -6.96 -1.53 3.32
N PHE A 112 -6.12 -2.47 2.90
CA PHE A 112 -6.04 -3.82 3.43
C PHE A 112 -4.59 -4.22 3.62
N THR A 113 -4.32 -5.01 4.65
CA THR A 113 -2.97 -5.45 4.99
C THR A 113 -2.99 -6.80 5.70
N ASP A 114 -1.89 -7.55 5.59
CA ASP A 114 -1.64 -8.76 6.37
C ASP A 114 -1.05 -8.47 7.76
N GLU A 115 -0.66 -7.22 8.04
CA GLU A 115 -0.04 -6.78 9.29
C GLU A 115 -1.04 -6.14 10.26
N GLN A 116 -1.03 -6.59 11.52
CA GLN A 116 -1.89 -6.08 12.59
C GLN A 116 -1.25 -4.91 13.34
N ASN A 117 0.07 -4.83 13.32
CA ASN A 117 0.85 -3.80 13.99
C ASN A 117 1.06 -2.57 13.07
N HIS A 118 0.95 -1.39 13.66
CA HIS A 118 1.22 -0.12 12.98
C HIS A 118 2.71 0.26 12.96
N ALA A 119 3.56 -0.52 13.63
CA ALA A 119 5.01 -0.32 13.63
C ALA A 119 5.73 -1.21 12.62
N SER A 120 5.09 -2.27 12.12
CA SER A 120 5.73 -3.28 11.26
C SER A 120 5.33 -3.12 9.80
N SER A 121 6.24 -3.53 8.91
CA SER A 121 6.03 -3.51 7.47
C SER A 121 5.13 -4.67 7.05
N PRO A 122 4.05 -4.42 6.29
CA PRO A 122 3.26 -5.51 5.75
C PRO A 122 4.02 -6.24 4.66
N ALA A 123 3.79 -7.54 4.56
CA ALA A 123 4.32 -8.33 3.47
C ALA A 123 3.34 -8.38 2.29
N THR A 124 2.05 -8.12 2.53
CA THR A 124 1.05 -7.93 1.47
C THR A 124 0.03 -6.88 1.90
N ALA A 125 -0.11 -5.84 1.10
CA ALA A 125 -1.05 -4.75 1.36
C ALA A 125 -1.60 -4.17 0.06
N GLY A 126 -2.78 -3.57 0.15
CA GLY A 126 -3.40 -2.80 -0.92
C GLY A 126 -3.91 -1.48 -0.37
N TYR A 127 -3.47 -0.37 -0.96
CA TYR A 127 -3.89 0.98 -0.61
C TYR A 127 -4.60 1.60 -1.81
N PHE A 128 -5.82 2.08 -1.61
CA PHE A 128 -6.68 2.55 -2.69
C PHE A 128 -7.17 3.96 -2.37
N TRP A 129 -6.89 4.88 -3.28
CA TRP A 129 -7.20 6.28 -3.10
C TRP A 129 -7.80 6.87 -4.37
N ARG A 130 -9.10 7.13 -4.35
CA ARG A 130 -9.75 7.99 -5.34
C ARG A 130 -9.74 9.43 -4.82
N GLY A 131 -9.05 10.31 -5.54
CA GLY A 131 -9.07 11.74 -5.29
C GLY A 131 -10.48 12.33 -5.46
N TRP A 132 -10.82 13.35 -4.68
CA TRP A 132 -11.98 14.20 -4.95
C TRP A 132 -11.77 15.05 -6.20
N PHE A 133 -12.84 15.46 -6.88
CA PHE A 133 -12.77 16.39 -8.00
C PHE A 133 -12.95 17.84 -7.52
N LYS A 134 -12.00 18.73 -7.88
CA LYS A 134 -12.16 20.17 -7.73
C LYS A 134 -12.58 20.77 -9.07
N GLY A 135 -13.85 21.15 -9.21
CA GLY A 135 -14.33 21.84 -10.41
C GLY A 135 -13.57 23.15 -10.72
N GLY A 136 -13.62 23.58 -11.99
CA GLY A 136 -12.96 24.79 -12.52
C GLY A 136 -11.50 24.56 -12.99
N ASP A 137 -10.75 25.65 -13.20
CA ASP A 137 -9.32 25.66 -13.62
C ASP A 137 -8.33 25.14 -12.55
N ARG A 138 -8.82 24.44 -11.52
CA ARG A 138 -7.99 23.96 -10.41
C ARG A 138 -7.47 22.57 -10.70
N LYS A 139 -6.15 22.37 -10.49
CA LYS A 139 -5.54 21.04 -10.60
C LYS A 139 -6.14 20.11 -9.56
N THR A 140 -6.71 19.01 -10.04
CA THR A 140 -7.16 17.91 -9.19
C THR A 140 -5.99 16.93 -9.01
N ALA A 141 -5.82 16.39 -7.80
CA ALA A 141 -4.79 15.39 -7.53
C ALA A 141 -5.10 14.08 -8.27
N TYR A 142 -4.06 13.38 -8.70
CA TYR A 142 -4.19 12.01 -9.25
C TYR A 142 -4.86 11.10 -8.24
N SER A 143 -5.64 10.13 -8.70
CA SER A 143 -6.00 8.97 -7.87
C SER A 143 -4.89 7.94 -7.93
N SER A 144 -4.79 7.08 -6.91
CA SER A 144 -3.73 6.08 -6.83
C SER A 144 -4.17 4.73 -6.27
N ILE A 145 -3.46 3.68 -6.70
CA ILE A 145 -3.48 2.36 -6.08
C ILE A 145 -2.03 1.96 -5.80
N VAL A 146 -1.75 1.39 -4.63
CA VAL A 146 -0.46 0.79 -4.30
C VAL A 146 -0.66 -0.63 -3.81
N PHE A 147 0.07 -1.57 -4.39
CA PHE A 147 0.15 -2.94 -3.91
C PHE A 147 1.54 -3.23 -3.38
N TYR A 148 1.59 -3.88 -2.22
CA TYR A 148 2.75 -4.58 -1.69
C TYR A 148 2.46 -6.08 -1.74
N TYR A 149 3.47 -6.88 -2.04
CA TYR A 149 3.35 -8.33 -2.15
C TYR A 149 4.67 -9.01 -1.78
N ARG A 150 4.63 -10.30 -1.44
CA ARG A 150 5.84 -11.06 -1.09
C ARG A 150 6.68 -11.34 -2.34
N TRP A 151 7.99 -11.20 -2.23
CA TRP A 151 8.92 -11.50 -3.33
C TRP A 151 8.86 -12.95 -3.78
N GLN A 152 8.86 -13.90 -2.83
CA GLN A 152 8.72 -15.32 -3.16
C GLN A 152 7.41 -15.61 -3.88
N TRP A 153 6.30 -15.04 -3.40
CA TRP A 153 5.00 -15.16 -4.07
C TRP A 153 5.06 -14.63 -5.51
N TRP A 154 5.73 -13.49 -5.73
CA TRP A 154 5.89 -12.94 -7.09
C TRP A 154 6.67 -13.89 -8.00
N LEU A 155 7.78 -14.48 -7.53
CA LEU A 155 8.56 -15.46 -8.29
C LEU A 155 7.70 -16.63 -8.77
N ASP A 156 6.81 -17.11 -7.89
CA ASP A 156 5.92 -18.24 -8.14
C ASP A 156 4.72 -17.87 -9.04
N ASN A 157 4.36 -16.57 -9.11
CA ASN A 157 3.14 -16.10 -9.78
C ASN A 157 3.39 -15.08 -10.91
N ARG A 158 4.63 -14.96 -11.43
CA ARG A 158 5.06 -13.91 -12.37
C ARG A 158 4.11 -13.68 -13.55
N GLU A 159 3.62 -14.73 -14.20
CA GLU A 159 2.73 -14.59 -15.36
C GLU A 159 1.33 -14.10 -14.98
N ALA A 160 0.77 -14.62 -13.90
CA ALA A 160 -0.53 -14.18 -13.39
C ALA A 160 -0.45 -12.72 -12.92
N TRP A 161 0.61 -12.37 -12.19
CA TRP A 161 0.92 -11.01 -11.78
C TRP A 161 1.07 -10.06 -12.97
N ARG A 162 1.84 -10.43 -14.00
CA ARG A 162 2.01 -9.62 -15.21
C ARG A 162 0.68 -9.33 -15.90
N ARG A 163 -0.18 -10.35 -16.05
CA ARG A 163 -1.51 -10.19 -16.64
C ARG A 163 -2.39 -9.26 -15.80
N PHE A 164 -2.36 -9.41 -14.48
CA PHE A 164 -3.06 -8.51 -13.55
C PHE A 164 -2.58 -7.07 -13.73
N VAL A 165 -1.28 -6.80 -13.66
CA VAL A 165 -0.72 -5.45 -13.81
C VAL A 165 -1.11 -4.82 -15.15
N LEU A 166 -0.94 -5.54 -16.27
CA LEU A 166 -1.28 -5.00 -17.59
C LEU A 166 -2.78 -4.71 -17.73
N LYS A 167 -3.64 -5.58 -17.20
CA LYS A 167 -5.09 -5.36 -17.18
C LYS A 167 -5.44 -4.13 -16.35
N THR A 168 -4.84 -3.97 -15.17
CA THR A 168 -5.03 -2.81 -14.28
C THR A 168 -4.62 -1.51 -14.97
N ILE A 169 -3.48 -1.49 -15.69
CA ILE A 169 -3.04 -0.32 -16.48
C ILE A 169 -4.11 0.07 -17.51
N ASP A 170 -4.61 -0.91 -18.26
CA ASP A 170 -5.60 -0.66 -19.31
C ASP A 170 -6.95 -0.20 -18.74
N GLN A 171 -7.42 -0.80 -17.65
CA GLN A 171 -8.70 -0.44 -17.02
C GLN A 171 -8.65 0.96 -16.41
N LEU A 172 -7.56 1.31 -15.71
CA LEU A 172 -7.42 2.63 -15.09
C LEU A 172 -7.05 3.74 -16.08
N LYS A 173 -6.61 3.37 -17.29
CA LYS A 173 -5.89 4.29 -18.20
C LYS A 173 -4.77 5.01 -17.45
N ALA A 174 -4.00 4.25 -16.67
CA ALA A 174 -2.98 4.78 -15.78
C ALA A 174 -1.96 5.62 -16.56
N HIS A 175 -1.74 6.86 -16.12
CA HIS A 175 -0.76 7.76 -16.72
C HIS A 175 0.65 7.43 -16.26
N GLN A 176 0.79 6.95 -15.02
CA GLN A 176 2.06 6.62 -14.42
C GLN A 176 1.95 5.31 -13.67
N VAL A 177 2.98 4.48 -13.81
CA VAL A 177 3.11 3.21 -13.11
C VAL A 177 4.53 3.13 -12.60
N TYR A 178 4.69 2.94 -11.29
CA TYR A 178 6.00 2.75 -10.67
C TYR A 178 6.05 1.38 -10.02
N SER A 179 7.21 0.74 -10.11
CA SER A 179 7.46 -0.52 -9.43
C SER A 179 8.88 -0.54 -8.90
N GLY A 180 9.08 -1.20 -7.78
CA GLY A 180 10.40 -1.31 -7.18
C GLY A 180 10.31 -2.03 -5.86
N PHE A 181 11.30 -1.78 -5.01
CA PHE A 181 11.33 -2.26 -3.64
C PHE A 181 11.23 -1.06 -2.70
N ALA A 182 10.44 -1.21 -1.65
CA ALA A 182 10.34 -0.22 -0.59
C ALA A 182 10.33 -0.94 0.76
N MET A 183 10.79 -0.25 1.80
CA MET A 183 10.41 -0.60 3.16
C MET A 183 8.89 -0.40 3.21
N ALA A 184 8.12 -1.49 3.26
CA ALA A 184 6.67 -1.33 3.18
C ALA A 184 6.21 -0.50 4.38
N ASN A 185 5.52 0.60 4.12
CA ASN A 185 5.09 1.48 5.20
C ASN A 185 3.99 0.76 5.99
N PRO A 186 4.03 0.81 7.33
CA PRO A 186 2.93 0.34 8.15
C PRO A 186 1.62 1.04 7.79
N LEU A 187 0.49 0.50 8.24
CA LEU A 187 -0.79 1.19 8.20
C LEU A 187 -0.64 2.60 8.78
N GLU A 188 -0.83 3.63 7.96
CA GLU A 188 -0.85 5.02 8.44
C GLU A 188 -2.16 5.24 9.19
N PHE A 189 -2.13 5.15 10.52
CA PHE A 189 -3.24 5.55 11.39
C PHE A 189 -3.34 7.08 11.45
N GLY A 190 -3.67 7.71 10.32
CA GLY A 190 -4.06 9.13 10.27
C GLY A 190 -2.92 10.16 10.30
N THR A 191 -1.65 9.78 10.13
CA THR A 191 -0.55 10.73 9.93
C THR A 191 -0.12 10.75 8.47
N ARG A 192 -0.25 11.93 7.86
CA ARG A 192 -0.02 12.22 6.44
C ARG A 192 1.36 11.73 5.97
N ALA A 193 1.36 10.96 4.89
CA ALA A 193 2.45 10.35 4.11
C ALA A 193 3.72 11.18 3.78
N GLU A 194 3.89 12.39 4.30
CA GLU A 194 5.09 13.21 4.09
C GLU A 194 5.84 13.57 5.40
N VAL A 195 5.21 13.41 6.57
CA VAL A 195 5.81 13.83 7.86
C VAL A 195 6.60 12.68 8.51
N THR A 196 6.17 11.43 8.34
CA THR A 196 6.81 10.25 8.97
C THR A 196 8.17 9.90 8.38
N THR A 197 8.43 10.26 7.11
CA THR A 197 9.76 10.09 6.48
C THR A 197 10.81 11.01 7.09
N TRP A 198 10.39 12.11 7.73
CA TRP A 198 11.28 13.07 8.39
C TRP A 198 11.41 12.84 9.91
N GLU A 199 10.35 12.40 10.60
CA GLU A 199 10.46 12.16 12.05
C GLU A 199 11.32 10.94 12.41
N ARG A 200 11.36 9.90 11.56
CA ARG A 200 12.23 8.72 11.78
C ARG A 200 13.74 9.00 11.64
N SER A 201 14.13 10.16 11.11
CA SER A 201 15.53 10.53 10.97
C SER A 201 16.03 11.49 12.05
N LEU A 202 15.19 11.90 13.02
CA LEU A 202 15.52 12.95 13.98
C LEU A 202 15.11 12.71 15.45
N THR A 203 14.68 11.51 15.85
CA THR A 203 14.49 11.16 17.27
C THR A 203 14.92 9.74 17.58
#